data_AF-A0A9W4E5H4-F1
#
_entry.id   AF-A0A9W4E5H4-F1
#
_cell.length_a   1.000
_cell.length_b   1.000
_cell.length_c   1.000
_cell.angle_alpha   90.00
_cell.angle_beta   90.00
_cell.angle_gamma   90.00
#
_symmetry.space_group_name_H-M   'P 1'
#
loop_
_entity.id
_entity.type
_entity.pdbx_description
1 polymer ?
#
loop_
_entity_poly.entity_id
_entity_poly.type
_entity_poly.pdbx_seq_one_letter_code
_entity_poly.pdbx_strand_id
1 'polypeptide(L)'
;MNETGAPSPDGRRVTAEALRSMTFPRAPLTRRGYSEEPVHQVLRRCAAELTALAEENDRLRADMQRHRDWIRANNIGDSAGPTGVPTVDAVLQQARAQQSAEQTVFAAREQARTMLRAARAQAEAILQQMSERDGQGGEGDEEEAERLISYLRQIAQSLSVTADQYATKHAAPAAQAQVVSRQGGI
;
A
#
# COMPACT_ATOMS: atom_id res chain seq x y z
N MET A 1 16.69 32.16 29.54
CA MET A 1 16.03 30.84 29.65
C MET A 1 14.72 30.94 28.89
N ASN A 2 14.65 30.45 27.65
CA ASN A 2 13.39 30.23 26.93
C ASN A 2 13.35 28.74 26.57
N GLU A 3 12.39 28.02 27.15
CA GLU A 3 12.27 26.56 27.13
C GLU A 3 11.59 26.03 25.86
N THR A 4 12.18 26.26 24.70
CA THR A 4 11.96 25.42 23.50
C THR A 4 13.11 25.71 22.55
N GLY A 5 13.89 24.69 22.18
CA GLY A 5 15.03 24.81 21.26
C GLY A 5 14.65 25.12 19.81
N ALA A 6 13.74 26.06 19.57
CA ALA A 6 13.46 26.60 18.26
C ALA A 6 14.50 27.71 17.96
N PRO A 7 15.29 27.60 16.88
CA PRO A 7 16.18 28.68 16.49
C PRO A 7 15.37 29.94 16.16
N SER A 8 15.73 31.09 16.74
CA SER A 8 15.12 32.39 16.43
C SER A 8 15.12 32.67 14.92
N PRO A 9 14.00 33.12 14.33
CA PRO A 9 13.87 33.36 12.90
C PRO A 9 14.40 34.74 12.46
N ASP A 10 15.54 35.21 13.00
CA ASP A 10 16.19 36.43 12.50
C ASP A 10 17.07 36.18 11.26
N GLY A 11 17.11 34.92 10.78
CA GLY A 11 17.71 34.55 9.50
C GLY A 11 16.79 34.90 8.33
N ARG A 12 16.78 36.17 7.92
CA ARG A 12 16.12 36.63 6.69
C ARG A 12 16.51 35.69 5.54
N ARG A 13 15.54 34.90 5.06
CA ARG A 13 15.77 33.91 4.00
C ARG A 13 16.34 34.63 2.78
N VAL A 14 17.49 34.15 2.32
CA VAL A 14 18.15 34.70 1.14
C VAL A 14 17.38 34.26 -0.09
N THR A 15 16.84 35.21 -0.84
CA THR A 15 16.20 34.96 -2.14
C THR A 15 17.22 35.10 -3.27
N ALA A 16 16.92 34.50 -4.42
CA ALA A 16 17.75 34.65 -5.61
C ALA A 16 17.92 36.13 -6.02
N GLU A 17 16.86 36.94 -5.88
CA GLU A 17 16.90 38.39 -6.14
C GLU A 17 17.77 39.15 -5.14
N ALA A 18 17.72 38.75 -3.86
CA ALA A 18 18.60 39.33 -2.85
C ALA A 18 20.08 39.07 -3.16
N LEU A 19 20.45 37.90 -3.68
CA LEU A 19 21.82 37.63 -4.12
C LEU A 19 22.23 38.45 -5.35
N ARG A 20 21.33 38.64 -6.31
CA ARG A 20 21.59 39.44 -7.52
C ARG A 20 21.80 40.92 -7.22
N SER A 21 21.17 41.42 -6.16
CA SER A 21 21.26 42.82 -5.71
C SER A 21 22.25 43.04 -4.58
N MET A 22 22.93 41.98 -4.12
CA MET A 22 23.84 42.06 -2.98
C MET A 22 25.08 42.88 -3.31
N THR A 23 25.35 43.89 -2.49
CA THR A 23 26.55 44.73 -2.61
C THR A 23 27.46 44.52 -1.42
N PHE A 24 28.77 44.53 -1.66
CA PHE A 24 29.79 44.38 -0.61
C PHE A 24 30.59 45.68 -0.47
N PRO A 25 30.88 46.11 0.77
CA PRO A 25 31.76 47.26 0.98
C PRO A 25 33.18 46.94 0.49
N ARG A 26 33.90 47.95 0.01
CA ARG A 26 35.32 47.80 -0.36
C ARG A 26 36.16 47.42 0.86
N ALA A 27 37.17 46.58 0.64
CA ALA A 27 38.09 46.20 1.69
C ALA A 27 38.85 47.43 2.25
N PRO A 28 39.09 47.48 3.57
CA PRO A 28 39.90 48.54 4.17
C PRO A 28 41.33 48.51 3.61
N LEU A 29 41.96 49.69 3.51
CA LEU A 29 43.24 49.90 2.81
C LEU A 29 44.39 49.01 3.28
N THR A 30 44.30 48.46 4.50
CA THR A 30 45.30 47.58 5.14
C THR A 30 45.14 46.10 4.80
N ARG A 31 44.08 45.69 4.09
CA ARG A 31 43.82 44.29 3.69
C ARG A 31 43.44 44.18 2.22
N ARG A 32 43.92 43.11 1.56
CA ARG A 32 43.47 42.73 0.22
C ARG A 32 42.08 42.09 0.31
N GLY A 33 41.13 42.60 -0.48
CA GLY A 33 39.80 42.00 -0.62
C GLY A 33 39.74 40.89 -1.66
N TYR A 34 38.58 40.23 -1.77
CA TYR A 34 38.29 39.32 -2.87
C TYR A 34 38.22 40.06 -4.20
N SER A 35 38.53 39.37 -5.30
CA SER A 35 38.32 39.90 -6.64
C SER A 35 36.83 39.99 -6.94
N GLU A 36 36.41 41.10 -7.54
CA GLU A 36 35.01 41.41 -7.80
C GLU A 36 34.38 40.45 -8.83
N GLU A 37 35.08 40.17 -9.94
CA GLU A 37 34.52 39.35 -11.02
C GLU A 37 34.22 37.90 -10.61
N PRO A 38 35.12 37.17 -9.93
CA PRO A 38 34.82 35.82 -9.43
C PRO A 38 33.68 35.81 -8.40
N VAL A 39 33.61 36.83 -7.53
CA VAL A 39 32.53 36.94 -6.54
C VAL A 39 31.19 37.11 -7.25
N HIS A 40 31.08 38.01 -8.22
CA HIS A 40 29.86 38.19 -9.01
C HIS A 40 29.48 36.92 -9.79
N GLN A 41 30.44 36.19 -10.33
CA GLN A 41 30.17 34.92 -11.01
C GLN A 41 29.58 33.88 -10.06
N VAL A 42 30.13 33.74 -8.86
CA VAL A 42 29.61 32.83 -7.83
C VAL A 42 28.21 33.25 -7.39
N LEU A 43 27.96 34.55 -7.16
CA LEU A 43 26.64 35.06 -6.79
C LEU A 43 25.59 34.78 -7.86
N ARG A 44 25.92 34.97 -9.15
CA ARG A 44 25.04 34.62 -10.27
C ARG A 44 24.70 33.14 -10.28
N ARG A 45 25.70 32.26 -10.07
CA ARG A 45 25.48 30.81 -10.00
C ARG A 45 24.60 30.43 -8.81
N CYS A 46 24.90 30.93 -7.61
CA CYS A 46 24.09 30.69 -6.42
C CYS A 46 22.65 31.18 -6.60
N ALA A 47 22.45 32.33 -7.23
CA ALA A 47 21.11 32.83 -7.51
C ALA A 47 20.34 31.91 -8.47
N ALA A 48 21.00 31.35 -9.50
CA ALA A 48 20.37 30.39 -10.41
C ALA A 48 19.98 29.09 -9.70
N GLU A 49 20.88 28.53 -8.87
CA GLU A 49 20.61 27.33 -8.07
C GLU A 49 19.46 27.54 -7.07
N LEU A 50 19.43 28.70 -6.39
CA LEU A 50 18.32 29.03 -5.49
C LEU A 50 16.99 29.15 -6.20
N THR A 51 16.97 29.67 -7.44
CA THR A 51 15.74 29.69 -8.26
C THR A 51 15.30 28.27 -8.59
N ALA A 52 16.21 27.40 -9.05
CA ALA A 52 15.87 26.00 -9.37
C ALA A 52 15.32 25.24 -8.15
N LEU A 53 15.95 25.41 -6.98
CA LEU A 53 15.49 24.79 -5.74
C LEU A 53 14.13 25.33 -5.28
N ALA A 54 13.86 26.63 -5.48
CA ALA A 54 12.56 27.21 -5.16
C ALA A 54 11.45 26.64 -6.05
N GLU A 55 11.70 26.54 -7.35
CA GLU A 55 10.77 25.95 -8.32
C GLU A 55 10.49 24.47 -8.01
N GLU A 56 11.52 23.70 -7.66
CA GLU A 56 11.35 22.31 -7.23
C GLU A 56 10.56 22.21 -5.92
N ASN A 57 10.82 23.10 -4.95
CA ASN A 57 10.07 23.12 -3.70
C ASN A 57 8.58 23.43 -3.94
N ASP A 58 8.28 24.40 -4.80
CA ASP A 58 6.91 24.76 -5.15
C ASP A 58 6.20 23.62 -5.89
N ARG A 59 6.91 22.91 -6.78
CA ARG A 59 6.42 21.69 -7.41
C ARG A 59 6.10 20.61 -6.37
N LEU A 60 7.02 20.31 -5.47
CA LEU A 60 6.82 19.31 -4.42
C LEU A 60 5.65 19.68 -3.51
N ARG A 61 5.48 20.96 -3.17
CA ARG A 61 4.34 21.45 -2.41
C ARG A 61 3.02 21.27 -3.16
N ALA A 62 3.00 21.58 -4.45
CA ALA A 62 1.82 21.36 -5.28
C ALA A 62 1.47 19.87 -5.35
N ASP A 63 2.47 18.99 -5.51
CA ASP A 63 2.29 17.54 -5.55
C ASP A 63 1.74 17.00 -4.23
N MET A 64 2.32 17.42 -3.09
CA MET A 64 1.81 17.08 -1.76
C MET A 64 0.38 17.57 -1.55
N GLN A 65 0.07 18.79 -1.99
CA GLN A 65 -1.28 19.35 -1.90
C GLN A 65 -2.27 18.52 -2.72
N ARG A 66 -1.91 18.15 -3.96
CA ARG A 66 -2.71 17.24 -4.79
C ARG A 66 -2.95 15.89 -4.11
N HIS A 67 -1.93 15.32 -3.47
CA HIS A 67 -2.08 14.06 -2.74
C HIS A 67 -3.03 14.21 -1.55
N ARG A 68 -2.90 15.28 -0.78
CA ARG A 68 -3.82 15.58 0.34
C ARG A 68 -5.26 15.76 -0.14
N ASP A 69 -5.44 16.47 -1.26
CA ASP A 69 -6.76 16.70 -1.84
C ASP A 69 -7.36 15.41 -2.41
N TRP A 70 -6.55 14.54 -3.02
CA TRP A 70 -6.97 13.20 -3.45
C TRP A 70 -7.40 12.34 -2.26
N ILE A 71 -6.65 12.34 -1.16
CA ILE A 71 -7.01 11.59 0.06
C ILE A 71 -8.35 12.09 0.62
N ARG A 72 -8.53 13.41 0.68
CA ARG A 72 -9.78 14.03 1.14
C ARG A 72 -10.96 13.69 0.23
N ALA A 73 -10.79 13.82 -1.09
CA ALA A 73 -11.84 13.58 -2.06
C ALA A 73 -12.30 12.11 -2.10
N ASN A 74 -11.40 11.17 -1.81
CA ASN A 74 -11.72 9.74 -1.78
C ASN A 74 -12.17 9.23 -0.40
N ASN A 75 -12.37 10.11 0.60
CA ASN A 75 -12.70 9.74 1.98
C ASN A 75 -11.76 8.67 2.58
N ILE A 76 -10.50 8.61 2.12
CA ILE A 76 -9.50 7.64 2.60
C ILE A 76 -8.90 8.07 3.95
N GLY A 77 -9.29 9.24 4.50
CA GLY A 77 -8.50 9.89 5.54
C GLY A 77 -9.18 10.85 6.50
N ASP A 78 -10.47 10.69 6.84
CA ASP A 78 -11.05 11.43 8.00
C ASP A 78 -10.36 11.10 9.35
N SER A 79 -9.38 10.18 9.36
CA SER A 79 -8.61 9.76 10.54
C SER A 79 -7.15 10.23 10.61
N ALA A 80 -6.63 11.00 9.64
CA ALA A 80 -5.22 11.39 9.63
C ALA A 80 -5.01 12.81 10.20
N GLY A 81 -5.06 12.92 11.53
CA GLY A 81 -4.46 14.06 12.23
C GLY A 81 -2.94 14.12 12.02
N PRO A 82 -2.29 15.27 12.27
CA PRO A 82 -0.89 15.54 11.90
C PRO A 82 0.18 14.69 12.60
N THR A 83 -0.20 13.74 13.47
CA THR A 83 0.73 13.03 14.36
C THR A 83 1.09 11.62 13.91
N GLY A 84 0.54 11.10 12.80
CA GLY A 84 0.87 9.76 12.30
C GLY A 84 0.46 8.61 13.24
N VAL A 85 -0.26 8.92 14.32
CA VAL A 85 -0.86 7.92 15.22
C VAL A 85 -2.23 7.57 14.64
N PRO A 86 -2.55 6.28 14.43
CA PRO A 86 -3.88 5.88 14.00
C PRO A 86 -4.92 6.37 15.01
N THR A 87 -5.85 7.20 14.55
CA THR A 87 -6.94 7.68 15.40
C THR A 87 -7.78 6.49 15.89
N VAL A 88 -8.31 6.57 17.12
CA VAL A 88 -9.13 5.51 17.73
C VAL A 88 -10.29 5.09 16.80
N ASP A 89 -10.88 6.03 16.08
CA ASP A 89 -11.94 5.77 15.10
C ASP A 89 -11.46 4.93 13.91
N ALA A 90 -10.22 5.12 13.44
CA ALA A 90 -9.64 4.27 12.40
C ALA A 90 -9.46 2.83 12.88
N VAL A 91 -9.03 2.65 14.14
CA VAL A 91 -8.88 1.32 14.74
C VAL A 91 -10.24 0.64 14.89
N LEU A 92 -11.26 1.38 15.32
CA LEU A 92 -12.63 0.87 15.44
C LEU A 92 -13.24 0.53 14.06
N GLN A 93 -13.04 1.38 13.05
CA GLN A 93 -13.49 1.13 11.69
C GLN A 93 -12.77 -0.09 11.08
N GLN A 94 -11.46 -0.21 11.31
CA GLN A 94 -10.68 -1.36 10.87
C GLN A 94 -11.14 -2.65 11.56
N ALA A 95 -11.40 -2.62 12.87
CA ALA A 95 -11.92 -3.77 13.60
C ALA A 95 -13.28 -4.21 13.05
N ARG A 96 -14.18 -3.25 12.75
CA ARG A 96 -15.48 -3.54 12.12
C ARG A 96 -15.34 -4.14 10.72
N ALA A 97 -14.40 -3.65 9.93
CA ALA A 97 -14.11 -4.17 8.60
C ALA A 97 -13.48 -5.58 8.64
N GLN A 98 -12.61 -5.85 9.61
CA GLN A 98 -12.04 -7.19 9.81
C GLN A 98 -13.11 -8.19 10.22
N GLN A 99 -13.97 -7.83 11.17
CA GLN A 99 -15.07 -8.67 11.61
C GLN A 99 -16.06 -8.98 10.46
N SER A 100 -16.36 -8.00 9.59
CA SER A 100 -17.24 -8.24 8.44
C SER A 100 -16.59 -9.13 7.37
N ALA A 101 -15.29 -8.98 7.13
CA ALA A 101 -14.52 -9.83 6.22
C ALA A 101 -14.48 -11.29 6.71
N GLU A 102 -14.28 -11.51 8.02
CA GLU A 102 -14.30 -12.84 8.61
C GLU A 102 -15.65 -13.53 8.45
N GLN A 103 -16.76 -12.79 8.63
CA GLN A 103 -18.10 -13.32 8.41
C GLN A 103 -18.33 -13.76 6.96
N THR A 104 -17.82 -12.97 5.99
CA THR A 104 -17.96 -13.32 4.57
C THR A 104 -17.14 -14.55 4.22
N VAL A 105 -15.92 -14.67 4.73
CA VAL A 105 -15.08 -15.86 4.54
C VAL A 105 -15.72 -17.10 5.17
N PHE A 106 -16.30 -16.96 6.36
CA PHE A 106 -17.01 -18.06 7.01
C PHE A 106 -18.22 -18.51 6.17
N ALA A 107 -19.06 -17.58 5.73
CA ALA A 107 -20.23 -17.88 4.89
C ALA A 107 -19.83 -18.58 3.58
N ALA A 108 -18.79 -18.08 2.91
CA ALA A 108 -18.28 -18.68 1.69
C ALA A 108 -17.78 -20.13 1.91
N ARG A 109 -17.09 -20.38 3.03
CA ARG A 109 -16.60 -21.73 3.38
C ARG A 109 -17.73 -22.70 3.67
N GLU A 110 -18.76 -22.28 4.39
CA GLU A 110 -19.93 -23.12 4.64
C GLU A 110 -20.71 -23.42 3.35
N GLN A 111 -20.85 -22.43 2.47
CA GLN A 111 -21.45 -22.65 1.16
C GLN A 111 -20.65 -23.66 0.32
N ALA A 112 -19.32 -23.54 0.29
CA ALA A 112 -18.45 -24.47 -0.42
C ALA A 112 -18.57 -25.90 0.13
N ARG A 113 -18.62 -26.07 1.45
CA ARG A 113 -18.84 -27.39 2.09
C ARG A 113 -20.19 -27.97 1.72
N THR A 114 -21.22 -27.14 1.67
CA THR A 114 -22.57 -27.55 1.27
C THR A 114 -22.60 -28.02 -0.18
N MET A 115 -21.98 -27.26 -1.09
CA MET A 115 -21.85 -27.64 -2.50
C MET A 115 -21.08 -28.94 -2.68
N LEU A 116 -19.99 -29.14 -1.94
CA LEU A 116 -19.21 -30.38 -2.02
C LEU A 116 -20.02 -31.61 -1.59
N ARG A 117 -20.81 -31.48 -0.51
CA ARG A 117 -21.71 -32.56 -0.07
C ARG A 117 -22.78 -32.85 -1.12
N ALA A 118 -23.37 -31.82 -1.70
CA ALA A 118 -24.38 -31.96 -2.76
C ALA A 118 -23.81 -32.65 -4.01
N ALA A 119 -22.63 -32.21 -4.47
CA ALA A 119 -21.95 -32.81 -5.62
C ALA A 119 -21.62 -34.28 -5.39
N ARG A 120 -21.20 -34.64 -4.17
CA ARG A 120 -20.93 -36.04 -3.80
C ARG A 120 -22.20 -36.89 -3.82
N ALA A 121 -23.28 -36.41 -3.22
CA ALA A 121 -24.57 -37.12 -3.25
C ALA A 121 -25.09 -37.30 -4.69
N GLN A 122 -24.91 -36.30 -5.56
CA GLN A 122 -25.28 -36.41 -6.97
C GLN A 122 -24.43 -37.44 -7.71
N ALA A 123 -23.11 -37.46 -7.47
CA ALA A 123 -22.22 -38.45 -8.08
C ALA A 123 -22.57 -39.88 -7.64
N GLU A 124 -22.87 -40.08 -6.35
CA GLU A 124 -23.31 -41.37 -5.81
C GLU A 124 -24.67 -41.80 -6.41
N ALA A 125 -25.61 -40.88 -6.60
CA ALA A 125 -26.89 -41.17 -7.25
C ALA A 125 -26.74 -41.56 -8.73
N ILE A 126 -25.86 -40.88 -9.48
CA ILE A 126 -25.56 -41.21 -10.88
C ILE A 126 -24.95 -42.61 -10.96
N LEU A 127 -23.99 -42.94 -10.08
CA LEU A 127 -23.38 -44.28 -10.01
C LEU A 127 -24.40 -45.37 -9.69
N GLN A 128 -25.34 -45.13 -8.79
CA GLN A 128 -26.41 -46.09 -8.48
C GLN A 128 -27.32 -46.33 -9.70
N GLN A 129 -27.75 -45.26 -10.38
CA GLN A 129 -28.56 -45.37 -11.60
C GLN A 129 -27.85 -46.12 -12.72
N MET A 130 -26.54 -45.91 -12.88
CA MET A 130 -25.73 -46.65 -13.85
C MET A 130 -25.61 -48.12 -13.46
N SER A 131 -25.38 -48.44 -12.18
CA SER A 131 -25.33 -49.85 -11.73
C SER A 131 -26.65 -50.60 -11.94
N GLU A 132 -27.79 -49.92 -11.80
CA GLU A 132 -29.12 -50.46 -12.09
C GLU A 132 -29.33 -50.69 -13.60
N ARG A 133 -28.74 -49.85 -14.45
CA ARG A 133 -28.74 -50.00 -15.92
C ARG A 133 -27.74 -51.05 -16.42
N ASP A 134 -26.56 -51.16 -15.83
CA ASP A 134 -25.53 -52.16 -16.17
C ASP A 134 -25.93 -53.58 -15.76
N GLY A 135 -26.81 -53.71 -14.75
CA GLY A 135 -27.56 -54.96 -14.51
C GLY A 135 -28.45 -55.39 -15.70
N GLN A 136 -28.66 -54.51 -16.69
CA GLN A 136 -29.42 -54.74 -17.93
C GLN A 136 -28.60 -54.50 -19.23
N GLY A 137 -27.32 -54.13 -19.14
CA GLY A 137 -26.31 -54.24 -20.21
C GLY A 137 -25.84 -52.93 -20.87
N GLY A 138 -24.51 -52.72 -20.93
CA GLY A 138 -23.85 -51.87 -21.94
C GLY A 138 -22.52 -51.21 -21.53
N GLU A 139 -21.40 -51.82 -21.92
CA GLU A 139 -19.97 -51.39 -21.81
C GLU A 139 -19.62 -49.93 -22.24
N GLY A 140 -20.57 -49.11 -22.70
CA GLY A 140 -20.35 -47.74 -23.17
C GLY A 140 -20.54 -46.64 -22.12
N ASP A 141 -21.32 -46.90 -21.07
CA ASP A 141 -21.63 -45.90 -20.02
C ASP A 141 -20.49 -45.75 -18.99
N GLU A 142 -19.62 -46.77 -18.85
CA GLU A 142 -18.51 -46.79 -17.89
C GLU A 142 -17.44 -45.72 -18.19
N GLU A 143 -17.05 -45.54 -19.46
CA GLU A 143 -16.05 -44.54 -19.84
C GLU A 143 -16.56 -43.10 -19.63
N GLU A 144 -17.85 -42.84 -19.87
CA GLU A 144 -18.46 -41.53 -19.66
C GLU A 144 -18.58 -41.21 -18.16
N ALA A 145 -18.90 -42.22 -17.34
CA ALA A 145 -18.90 -42.12 -15.88
C ALA A 145 -17.52 -41.77 -15.32
N GLU A 146 -16.46 -42.45 -15.81
CA GLU A 146 -15.09 -42.18 -15.40
C GLU A 146 -14.65 -40.76 -15.77
N ARG A 147 -15.05 -40.26 -16.94
CA ARG A 147 -14.79 -38.87 -17.35
C ARG A 147 -15.49 -37.86 -16.45
N LEU A 148 -16.73 -38.12 -16.06
CA LEU A 148 -17.48 -37.23 -15.17
C LEU A 148 -16.87 -37.19 -13.76
N ILE A 149 -16.47 -38.36 -13.23
CA ILE A 149 -15.84 -38.50 -11.91
C ILE A 149 -14.48 -37.81 -11.88
N SER A 150 -13.68 -37.99 -12.92
CA SER A 150 -12.37 -37.32 -13.03
C SER A 150 -12.52 -35.81 -13.15
N TYR A 151 -13.51 -35.31 -13.89
CA TYR A 151 -13.83 -33.88 -13.98
C TYR A 151 -14.23 -33.27 -12.62
N LEU A 152 -15.13 -33.94 -11.89
CA LEU A 152 -15.55 -33.49 -10.54
C LEU A 152 -14.38 -33.48 -9.55
N ARG A 153 -13.49 -34.48 -9.62
CA ARG A 153 -12.29 -34.56 -8.77
C ARG A 153 -11.32 -33.42 -9.06
N GLN A 154 -11.14 -33.07 -10.33
CA GLN A 154 -10.26 -31.99 -10.76
C GLN A 154 -10.78 -30.62 -10.32
N ILE A 155 -12.09 -30.38 -10.41
CA ILE A 155 -12.72 -29.14 -9.90
C ILE A 155 -12.58 -29.05 -8.38
N ALA A 156 -12.77 -30.15 -7.64
CA ALA A 156 -12.62 -30.15 -6.19
C ALA A 156 -11.17 -29.82 -5.77
N GLN A 157 -10.16 -30.33 -6.49
CA GLN A 157 -8.76 -30.02 -6.25
C GLN A 157 -8.41 -28.56 -6.57
N SER A 158 -8.93 -27.99 -7.65
CA SER A 158 -8.66 -26.58 -7.98
C SER A 158 -9.28 -25.62 -6.96
N LEU A 159 -10.48 -25.93 -6.45
CA LEU A 159 -11.13 -25.16 -5.39
C LEU A 159 -10.36 -25.22 -4.06
N SER A 160 -9.79 -26.39 -3.69
CA SER A 160 -9.00 -26.50 -2.45
C SER A 160 -7.68 -25.72 -2.52
N VAL A 161 -6.98 -25.81 -3.66
CA VAL A 161 -5.74 -25.04 -3.89
C VAL A 161 -6.01 -23.53 -3.83
N THR A 162 -7.12 -23.09 -4.41
CA THR A 162 -7.51 -21.67 -4.39
C THR A 162 -7.78 -21.22 -2.95
N ALA A 163 -8.48 -22.02 -2.14
CA ALA A 163 -8.73 -21.73 -0.73
C ALA A 163 -7.44 -21.64 0.11
N ASP A 164 -6.46 -22.52 -0.13
CA ASP A 164 -5.15 -22.49 0.55
C ASP A 164 -4.29 -21.30 0.13
N GLN A 165 -4.36 -20.89 -1.14
CA GLN A 165 -3.67 -19.69 -1.63
C GLN A 165 -4.22 -18.40 -0.99
N TYR A 166 -5.52 -18.32 -0.76
CA TYR A 166 -6.11 -17.20 -0.01
C TYR A 166 -5.68 -17.24 1.47
N ALA A 167 -5.63 -18.41 2.10
CA ALA A 167 -5.17 -18.54 3.48
C ALA A 167 -3.71 -18.13 3.65
N THR A 168 -2.81 -18.53 2.74
CA THR A 168 -1.38 -18.21 2.80
C THR A 168 -1.08 -16.75 2.48
N LYS A 169 -1.71 -16.15 1.47
CA LYS A 169 -1.51 -14.73 1.13
C LYS A 169 -1.99 -13.77 2.23
N HIS A 170 -3.01 -14.17 3.01
CA HIS A 170 -3.53 -13.35 4.11
C HIS A 170 -2.92 -13.68 5.49
N ALA A 171 -2.20 -14.79 5.65
CA ALA A 171 -1.40 -15.08 6.86
C ALA A 171 -0.03 -14.37 6.87
N ALA A 172 0.57 -14.15 5.69
CA ALA A 172 1.86 -13.46 5.54
C ALA A 172 1.93 -11.99 6.05
N PRO A 173 0.90 -11.12 5.91
CA PRO A 173 1.00 -9.73 6.37
C PRO A 173 1.08 -9.59 7.90
N ALA A 174 0.65 -10.58 8.67
CA ALA A 174 0.73 -10.55 10.14
C ALA A 174 2.14 -10.87 10.68
N ALA A 175 2.89 -11.73 10.00
CA ALA A 175 4.26 -12.09 10.41
C ALA A 175 5.28 -11.00 10.06
N GLN A 176 5.10 -10.28 8.94
CA GLN A 176 6.03 -9.23 8.52
C GLN A 176 5.93 -7.97 9.40
N ALA A 177 4.77 -7.68 10.00
CA ALA A 177 4.61 -6.59 10.95
C ALA A 177 5.31 -6.85 12.30
N GLN A 178 5.39 -8.11 12.76
CA GLN A 178 6.05 -8.47 14.03
C GLN A 178 7.59 -8.50 13.94
N VAL A 179 8.16 -8.78 12.76
CA VAL A 179 9.63 -8.80 12.57
C VAL A 179 10.20 -7.37 12.57
N VAL A 180 9.49 -6.40 11.99
CA VAL A 180 9.95 -5.00 11.95
C VAL A 180 9.94 -4.36 13.36
N SER A 181 9.03 -4.75 14.24
CA SER A 181 8.99 -4.24 15.63
C SER A 181 10.04 -4.84 16.57
N ARG A 182 10.68 -5.96 16.21
CA ARG A 182 11.72 -6.60 17.04
C ARG A 182 13.15 -6.15 16.73
N GLN A 183 13.36 -5.47 15.59
CA GLN A 183 14.70 -5.20 15.08
C GLN A 183 15.16 -3.74 15.25
N GLY A 184 14.35 -2.88 15.88
CA GLY A 184 14.64 -1.46 16.10
C GLY A 184 15.00 -1.08 17.55
N GLY A 185 15.41 -2.03 18.39
CA GLY A 185 15.70 -1.78 19.80
C GLY A 185 17.09 -2.23 20.23
N ILE A 186 18.14 -1.51 19.80
CA ILE A 186 19.40 -1.31 20.53
C ILE A 186 19.89 0.10 20.20
#